data_AF-A0A497SL35-F1
#
_entry.id   AF-A0A497SL35-F1
#
_cell.length_a   1.000
_cell.length_b   1.000
_cell.length_c   1.000
_cell.angle_alpha   90.00
_cell.angle_beta   90.00
_cell.angle_gamma   90.00
#
_symmetry.space_group_name_H-M   'P 1'
#
loop_
_entity.id
_entity.type
_entity.pdbx_description
1 polymer ?
#
loop_
_entity_poly.entity_id
_entity_poly.type
_entity_poly.pdbx_seq_one_letter_code
_entity_poly.pdbx_strand_id
1 'polypeptide(L)' 'MEGANLQRADLEGADLRGAHLEGADLTGATGLTKEQIKSAMIDEKTCLPGYLKSSEERKD' A
#
# COMPACT_ATOMS: atom_id res chain seq x y z
N MET A 1 0.58 -17.21 5.12
CA MET A 1 1.80 -16.41 4.90
C MET A 1 1.39 -14.98 5.15
N GLU A 2 1.72 -14.43 6.30
CA GLU A 2 1.31 -13.08 6.69
C GLU A 2 2.35 -12.06 6.20
N GLY A 3 1.86 -11.00 5.55
CA GLY A 3 2.56 -9.75 5.25
C GLY A 3 3.78 -9.84 4.34
N ALA A 4 3.62 -9.44 3.06
CA ALA A 4 4.77 -9.23 2.18
C ALA A 4 5.59 -8.01 2.64
N ASN A 5 6.91 -8.16 2.77
CA ASN A 5 7.80 -7.02 2.96
C ASN A 5 8.12 -6.38 1.60
N LEU A 6 7.48 -5.26 1.31
CA LEU A 6 7.64 -4.45 0.10
C LEU A 6 8.15 -3.05 0.44
N GLN A 7 8.85 -2.92 1.58
CA GLN A 7 9.42 -1.64 2.00
C GLN A 7 10.37 -1.10 0.92
N ARG A 8 10.18 0.17 0.56
CA ARG A 8 11.00 0.88 -0.45
C ARG A 8 11.01 0.22 -1.84
N ALA A 9 10.06 -0.66 -2.14
CA ALA A 9 9.90 -1.21 -3.48
C ALA A 9 9.51 -0.10 -4.46
N ASP A 10 10.01 -0.19 -5.69
CA ASP A 10 9.51 0.60 -6.80
C ASP A 10 8.36 -0.16 -7.47
N LEU A 11 7.16 0.41 -7.43
CA LEU A 11 5.93 -0.16 -7.95
C LEU A 11 5.34 0.70 -9.07
N GLU A 12 6.15 1.56 -9.68
CA GLU A 12 5.75 2.35 -10.85
C GLU A 12 5.28 1.42 -11.99
N GLY A 13 4.04 1.63 -12.45
CA GLY A 13 3.45 0.83 -13.52
C GLY A 13 3.09 -0.62 -13.15
N ALA A 14 3.24 -1.04 -11.90
CA ALA A 14 2.86 -2.39 -11.47
C ALA A 14 1.34 -2.62 -11.60
N ASP A 15 0.95 -3.76 -12.17
CA ASP A 15 -0.45 -4.21 -12.18
C ASP A 15 -0.77 -4.91 -10.85
N LEU A 16 -1.46 -4.21 -9.96
CA LEU A 16 -1.84 -4.69 -8.64
C LEU A 16 -3.32 -5.08 -8.54
N ARG A 17 -4.03 -5.20 -9.67
CA ARG A 17 -5.45 -5.57 -9.68
C ARG A 17 -5.64 -6.98 -9.13
N GLY A 18 -6.32 -7.08 -7.98
CA GLY A 18 -6.55 -8.34 -7.28
C GLY A 18 -5.30 -8.92 -6.59
N ALA A 19 -4.21 -8.13 -6.45
CA ALA A 19 -3.04 -8.58 -5.71
C ALA A 19 -3.36 -8.70 -4.22
N HIS A 20 -2.97 -9.83 -3.61
CA HIS A 20 -3.08 -10.07 -2.17
C HIS A 20 -1.94 -9.36 -1.42
N LEU A 21 -2.26 -8.19 -0.87
CA LEU A 21 -1.34 -7.35 -0.10
C LEU A 21 -1.82 -7.17 1.35
N GLU A 22 -2.71 -8.02 1.83
CA GLU A 22 -3.17 -8.04 3.21
C GLU A 22 -1.98 -8.20 4.18
N GLY A 23 -1.86 -7.28 5.13
CA GLY A 23 -0.72 -7.18 6.06
C GLY A 23 0.61 -6.81 5.43
N ALA A 24 0.66 -6.42 4.15
CA ALA A 24 1.92 -6.04 3.51
C ALA A 24 2.47 -4.73 4.07
N ASP A 25 3.80 -4.65 4.16
CA ASP A 25 4.49 -3.42 4.51
C ASP A 25 5.00 -2.71 3.25
N LEU A 26 4.29 -1.65 2.86
CA LEU A 26 4.62 -0.78 1.73
C LEU A 26 5.29 0.52 2.19
N THR A 27 5.82 0.56 3.43
CA THR A 27 6.45 1.76 3.97
C THR A 27 7.61 2.20 3.07
N GLY A 28 7.51 3.44 2.59
CA GLY A 28 8.50 4.04 1.69
C GLY A 28 8.50 3.51 0.26
N ALA A 29 7.56 2.64 -0.13
CA ALA A 29 7.43 2.21 -1.52
C ALA A 29 7.06 3.41 -2.41
N THR A 30 7.58 3.43 -3.63
CA THR A 30 7.41 4.51 -4.61
C THR A 30 6.59 4.04 -5.81
N GLY A 31 6.09 4.99 -6.61
CA GLY A 31 5.37 4.67 -7.84
C GLY A 31 3.95 4.11 -7.66
N LEU A 32 3.47 4.00 -6.42
CA LEU A 32 2.08 3.62 -6.14
C LEU A 32 1.12 4.79 -6.33
N THR A 33 -0.05 4.48 -6.88
CA THR A 33 -1.18 5.38 -7.02
C THR A 33 -2.32 4.96 -6.09
N LYS A 34 -3.24 5.89 -5.79
CA LYS A 34 -4.45 5.57 -5.03
C LYS A 34 -5.30 4.54 -5.76
N GLU A 35 -5.31 4.58 -7.09
CA GLU A 35 -6.03 3.67 -7.97
C GLU A 35 -5.48 2.25 -7.88
N GLN A 36 -4.16 2.07 -7.92
CA GLN A 36 -3.51 0.77 -7.71
C GLN A 36 -3.89 0.18 -6.34
N ILE A 37 -3.82 0.98 -5.27
CA ILE A 37 -4.19 0.52 -3.92
C ILE A 37 -5.68 0.15 -3.81
N LYS A 38 -6.58 0.96 -4.38
CA LYS A 38 -8.04 0.66 -4.39
C LYS A 38 -8.36 -0.64 -5.14
N SER A 39 -7.51 -1.04 -6.08
CA SER A 39 -7.69 -2.26 -6.88
C SER A 39 -7.02 -3.50 -6.30
N ALA A 40 -6.18 -3.33 -5.28
CA ALA A 40 -5.52 -4.42 -4.56
C ALA A 40 -6.37 -4.90 -3.38
N MET A 41 -6.11 -6.13 -2.92
CA MET A 41 -6.68 -6.64 -1.69
C MET A 41 -5.76 -6.21 -0.54
N ILE A 42 -6.22 -5.24 0.24
CA ILE A 42 -5.53 -4.73 1.43
C ILE A 42 -6.46 -4.84 2.64
N ASP A 43 -5.88 -4.83 3.83
CA ASP A 43 -6.59 -4.86 5.11
C ASP A 43 -6.08 -3.75 6.03
N GLU A 44 -6.65 -3.66 7.24
CA GLU A 44 -6.24 -2.69 8.26
C GLU A 44 -4.79 -2.85 8.75
N LYS A 45 -4.14 -3.98 8.44
CA LYS A 45 -2.75 -4.27 8.81
C LYS A 45 -1.76 -3.82 7.73
N THR A 46 -2.25 -3.42 6.56
CA THR A 46 -1.40 -3.00 5.44
C THR A 46 -0.80 -1.62 5.72
N CYS A 47 0.53 -1.52 5.75
CA CYS A 47 1.23 -0.25 5.98
C CYS A 47 1.42 0.51 4.67
N LEU A 48 0.62 1.54 4.41
CA LEU A 48 0.74 2.35 3.18
C LEU A 48 1.93 3.34 3.20
N PRO A 49 2.48 3.71 2.03
CA PRO A 49 3.43 4.81 1.92
C PRO A 49 2.84 6.12 2.46
N GLY A 50 3.68 6.94 3.10
CA GLY A 50 3.23 8.18 3.76
C GLY A 50 2.48 9.16 2.83
N TYR A 51 2.79 9.18 1.54
CA TYR A 51 2.11 10.04 0.56
C TYR A 51 0.73 9.50 0.13
N LEU A 52 0.39 8.24 0.45
CA LEU A 52 -0.93 7.65 0.19
C LEU A 52 -1.81 7.61 1.43
N LYS A 53 -1.26 7.85 2.62
CA LYS A 53 -2.06 8.09 3.82
C LYS A 53 -2.85 9.39 3.62
N SER A 54 -4.18 9.32 3.65
CA SER A 54 -5.03 10.51 3.54
C SER A 54 -4.68 11.51 4.65
N SER A 55 -4.75 12.82 4.36
CA SER A 55 -4.57 13.89 5.36
C SER A 55 -5.63 13.93 6.48
N GLU A 56 -6.45 12.88 6.62
CA GLU A 56 -7.51 12.75 7.63
C GLU A 56 -7.07 11.91 8.85
N GLU A 57 -5.77 11.64 9.02
CA GLU A 57 -5.22 11.20 10.33
C GLU A 57 -5.01 12.39 11.30
N ARG A 58 -5.85 13.43 11.21
CA ARG A 58 -6.11 14.31 12.36
C ARG A 58 -7.37 13.82 13.06
N LYS A 59 -7.25 12.77 13.85
CA LYS A 59 -8.19 12.52 14.94
C LYS A 59 -7.45 12.76 16.25
N ASP A 60 -7.78 13.94 16.79
CA ASP A 60 -7.64 14.38 18.19
C ASP A 60 -6.23 14.56 18.77
#